data_AF-A0A9Q3VIE8-F1
#
_entry.id   AF-A0A9Q3VIE8-F1
#
_cell.length_a   1.000
_cell.length_b   1.000
_cell.length_c   1.000
_cell.angle_alpha   90.00
_cell.angle_beta   90.00
_cell.angle_gamma   90.00
#
_symmetry.space_group_name_H-M   'P 1'
#
loop_
_entity.id
_entity.type
_entity.pdbx_description
1 polymer ?
#
loop_
_entity_poly.entity_id
_entity_poly.type
_entity_poly.pdbx_seq_one_letter_code
_entity_poly.pdbx_strand_id
1 'polypeptide(L)'
;MANGPMDRRAFGEHPDRPHPRFEGQGAEYTGRYVVLLDPSNQESGLNALRSSADIASVERVRGTDVENVAELLERPDVSVHFEELGAAVVEVRPEQRHALVTTAERESSIIAAEPERKVYAFPVTAPTQAPTEFYPAYRSDEDVVGRHSRAEMAAAQGPAWDEQSCTWGLQAIRAQLSQLTGRDVKIAVLDTGVDTDHPDFAGRIEATASFVPGEPVKDGHGHGTHCIGTAAGPAHPQQGPRYGVACEARILAGKVLNNQGSGTDGQILAGLAWAVAHGAKVISMSLGAPVQPGELFPQTYEKLAQRALERGTVIVAAAGNESHRPTDVRPVGRPANCPSILAVGAVDKAIRTPFFSNGAINGRGGEVDIAAPGWQVFSAKPGGGQQEMSGTSMATPHVAGVLALLAQANPDASAMELWNALQAGAYPLMQSTKDVGAGLLQAP
;
A
#
# COMPACT_ATOMS: atom_id res chain seq x y z
N MET A 1 -27.64 26.25 -61.70
CA MET A 1 -28.10 27.56 -61.18
C MET A 1 -27.24 27.91 -59.99
N ALA A 2 -26.84 29.17 -59.89
CA ALA A 2 -25.86 29.71 -58.95
C ALA A 2 -26.47 30.12 -57.60
N ASN A 3 -25.55 30.47 -56.67
CA ASN A 3 -25.69 31.25 -55.42
C ASN A 3 -26.02 30.41 -54.17
N GLY A 4 -25.34 30.51 -53.01
CA GLY A 4 -24.34 31.44 -52.47
C GLY A 4 -24.02 31.06 -51.00
N PRO A 5 -23.15 31.79 -50.27
CA PRO A 5 -22.40 31.31 -49.09
C PRO A 5 -22.97 31.76 -47.73
N MET A 6 -22.64 31.04 -46.65
CA MET A 6 -22.78 31.45 -45.24
C MET A 6 -21.84 30.59 -44.37
N ASP A 7 -21.24 31.00 -43.26
CA ASP A 7 -20.93 32.28 -42.63
C ASP A 7 -19.91 31.91 -41.52
N ARG A 8 -18.93 32.79 -41.23
CA ARG A 8 -18.00 32.64 -40.11
C ARG A 8 -18.55 33.46 -38.94
N ARG A 9 -18.81 32.83 -37.77
CA ARG A 9 -18.32 33.26 -36.44
C ARG A 9 -18.93 32.51 -35.24
N ALA A 10 -18.01 32.15 -34.34
CA ALA A 10 -18.07 32.29 -32.88
C ALA A 10 -19.02 31.41 -32.04
N PHE A 11 -18.46 30.34 -31.49
CA PHE A 11 -18.58 29.96 -30.08
C PHE A 11 -17.14 29.65 -29.64
N GLY A 12 -16.45 30.51 -28.88
CA GLY A 12 -16.77 30.87 -27.52
C GLY A 12 -15.68 30.28 -26.63
N GLU A 13 -14.46 30.81 -26.76
CA GLU A 13 -13.39 30.60 -25.79
C GLU A 13 -13.87 31.09 -24.41
N HIS A 14 -13.92 30.19 -23.44
CA HIS A 14 -14.06 30.52 -22.02
C HIS A 14 -12.78 30.03 -21.30
N PRO A 15 -12.38 30.72 -20.22
CA PRO A 15 -11.01 30.94 -19.81
C PRO A 15 -10.61 29.91 -18.74
N ASP A 16 -9.31 29.71 -18.60
CA ASP A 16 -8.63 29.23 -17.40
C ASP A 16 -9.49 28.46 -16.39
N ARG A 17 -9.74 27.18 -16.70
CA ARG A 17 -9.92 26.17 -15.65
C ARG A 17 -8.59 25.45 -15.51
N PRO A 18 -8.00 25.36 -14.31
CA PRO A 18 -6.84 24.53 -14.11
C PRO A 18 -7.26 23.09 -14.40
N HIS A 19 -6.83 22.56 -15.54
CA HIS A 19 -6.67 21.13 -15.68
C HIS A 19 -5.74 20.71 -14.53
N PRO A 20 -6.11 19.75 -13.67
CA PRO A 20 -5.11 19.07 -12.89
C PRO A 20 -4.25 18.32 -13.93
N ARG A 21 -3.15 18.95 -14.31
CA ARG A 21 -2.07 18.24 -14.97
C ARG A 21 -1.61 17.21 -13.96
N PHE A 22 -1.86 15.93 -14.25
CA PHE A 22 -1.08 14.85 -13.67
C PHE A 22 0.34 14.93 -14.29
N GLU A 23 1.06 16.00 -13.96
CA GLU A 23 2.47 16.17 -14.28
C GLU A 23 3.26 15.30 -13.30
N GLY A 24 3.80 14.19 -13.81
CA GLY A 24 4.82 13.38 -13.11
C GLY A 24 4.48 11.89 -12.90
N GLN A 25 4.28 11.10 -13.97
CA GLN A 25 4.26 9.62 -13.86
C GLN A 25 5.67 9.00 -13.69
N GLY A 26 6.61 9.76 -13.12
CA GLY A 26 7.97 9.33 -12.84
C GLY A 26 8.15 9.16 -11.33
N ALA A 27 9.03 8.23 -10.94
CA ALA A 27 9.46 8.17 -9.55
C ALA A 27 10.08 9.52 -9.14
N GLU A 28 9.61 10.08 -8.02
CA GLU A 28 10.23 11.23 -7.38
C GLU A 28 11.32 10.76 -6.42
N TYR A 29 12.45 11.48 -6.42
CA TYR A 29 13.61 11.17 -5.60
C TYR A 29 13.92 12.33 -4.66
N THR A 30 14.43 12.03 -3.47
CA THR A 30 14.80 13.05 -2.48
C THR A 30 16.18 13.66 -2.75
N GLY A 31 17.01 12.96 -3.54
CA GLY A 31 18.42 13.28 -3.75
C GLY A 31 19.37 12.52 -2.82
N ARG A 32 18.84 11.83 -1.80
CA ARG A 32 19.58 10.92 -0.91
C ARG A 32 19.64 9.50 -1.48
N TYR A 33 20.42 8.64 -0.84
CA TYR A 33 20.51 7.22 -1.14
C TYR A 33 20.18 6.38 0.10
N VAL A 34 19.61 5.22 -0.13
CA VAL A 34 19.48 4.15 0.85
C VAL A 34 20.56 3.12 0.53
N VAL A 35 21.46 2.90 1.49
CA VAL A 35 22.59 1.96 1.37
C VAL A 35 22.30 0.76 2.25
N LEU A 36 22.26 -0.41 1.64
CA LEU A 36 22.13 -1.69 2.33
C LEU A 36 23.53 -2.23 2.64
N LEU A 37 23.77 -2.55 3.90
CA LEU A 37 25.02 -3.04 4.44
C LEU A 37 24.92 -4.52 4.81
N ASP A 38 26.04 -5.23 4.69
CA ASP A 38 26.18 -6.59 5.20
C ASP A 38 26.02 -6.58 6.73
N PRO A 39 25.03 -7.31 7.29
CA PRO A 39 24.80 -7.38 8.73
C PRO A 39 26.02 -7.82 9.54
N SER A 40 26.88 -8.64 8.95
CA SER A 40 28.08 -9.18 9.60
C SER A 40 29.27 -8.21 9.60
N ASN A 41 29.22 -7.14 8.77
CA ASN A 41 30.34 -6.23 8.58
C ASN A 41 29.93 -4.77 8.27
N GLN A 42 28.89 -4.28 8.95
CA GLN A 42 28.33 -2.94 8.71
C GLN A 42 29.37 -1.82 8.88
N GLU A 43 30.30 -1.97 9.83
CA GLU A 43 31.39 -1.00 10.08
C GLU A 43 32.32 -0.82 8.88
N SER A 44 32.66 -1.89 8.17
CA SER A 44 33.51 -1.81 6.97
C SER A 44 32.83 -0.95 5.90
N GLY A 45 31.54 -1.16 5.68
CA GLY A 45 30.77 -0.42 4.69
C GLY A 45 30.63 1.05 5.07
N LEU A 46 30.32 1.35 6.34
CA LEU A 46 30.28 2.73 6.84
C LEU A 46 31.63 3.43 6.72
N ASN A 47 32.74 2.73 6.99
CA ASN A 47 34.08 3.28 6.83
C ASN A 47 34.41 3.53 5.36
N ALA A 48 34.03 2.63 4.45
CA ALA A 48 34.22 2.80 3.02
C ALA A 48 33.44 4.00 2.46
N LEU A 49 32.20 4.22 2.92
CA LEU A 49 31.41 5.41 2.56
C LEU A 49 32.12 6.70 2.99
N ARG A 50 32.69 6.72 4.19
CA ARG A 50 33.45 7.88 4.71
C ARG A 50 34.76 8.09 3.96
N SER A 51 35.54 7.04 3.75
CA SER A 51 36.90 7.14 3.22
C SER A 51 36.96 7.28 1.70
N SER A 52 36.02 6.67 0.99
CA SER A 52 36.09 6.50 -0.47
C SER A 52 35.05 7.32 -1.22
N ALA A 53 33.91 7.63 -0.58
CA ALA A 53 32.86 8.46 -1.16
C ALA A 53 32.73 9.85 -0.52
N ASP A 54 33.54 10.14 0.52
CA ASP A 54 33.51 11.40 1.29
C ASP A 54 32.13 11.71 1.88
N ILE A 55 31.36 10.68 2.21
CA ILE A 55 30.03 10.81 2.81
C ILE A 55 30.19 11.03 4.31
N ALA A 56 29.60 12.13 4.80
CA ALA A 56 29.77 12.63 6.17
C ALA A 56 29.34 11.62 7.25
N SER A 57 29.66 11.95 8.51
CA SER A 57 29.45 11.09 9.69
C SER A 57 28.01 10.57 9.77
N VAL A 58 27.89 9.25 9.67
CA VAL A 58 26.63 8.53 9.85
C VAL A 58 26.30 8.41 11.34
N GLU A 59 25.22 9.07 11.77
CA GLU A 59 24.63 8.96 13.10
C GLU A 59 23.93 7.61 13.24
N ARG A 60 24.18 6.91 14.34
CA ARG A 60 23.60 5.59 14.57
C ARG A 60 22.30 5.72 15.31
N VAL A 61 21.28 5.07 14.76
CA VAL A 61 19.98 4.92 15.39
C VAL A 61 19.82 3.46 15.79
N ARG A 62 19.55 3.25 17.08
CA ARG A 62 19.19 1.96 17.65
C ARG A 62 17.69 1.92 17.90
N GLY A 63 17.13 0.70 17.94
CA GLY A 63 15.70 0.45 18.05
C GLY A 63 15.00 1.33 19.09
N THR A 64 13.76 1.71 18.74
CA THR A 64 12.79 2.47 19.56
C THR A 64 13.10 3.94 19.91
N ASP A 65 14.25 4.50 19.55
CA ASP A 65 14.54 5.94 19.74
C ASP A 65 13.83 6.84 18.69
N VAL A 66 12.50 6.74 18.64
CA VAL A 66 11.63 7.35 17.62
C VAL A 66 11.82 8.87 17.50
N GLU A 67 11.92 9.58 18.63
CA GLU A 67 12.09 11.05 18.63
C GLU A 67 13.40 11.49 17.96
N ASN A 68 14.47 10.69 18.08
CA ASN A 68 15.75 10.99 17.46
C ASN A 68 15.73 10.69 15.95
N VAL A 69 15.00 9.65 15.50
CA VAL A 69 15.01 9.24 14.08
C VAL A 69 14.37 10.28 13.17
N ALA A 70 13.18 10.78 13.53
CA ALA A 70 12.45 11.72 12.70
C ALA A 70 13.27 13.01 12.49
N GLU A 71 13.82 13.55 13.58
CA GLU A 71 14.68 14.75 13.54
C GLU A 71 15.97 14.50 12.73
N LEU A 72 16.64 13.36 12.94
CA LEU A 72 17.87 13.03 12.20
C LEU A 72 17.63 12.89 10.69
N LEU A 73 16.47 12.34 10.29
CA LEU A 73 16.10 12.23 8.87
C LEU A 73 15.81 13.58 8.21
N GLU A 74 15.64 14.66 8.96
CA GLU A 74 15.40 16.00 8.42
C GLU A 74 16.66 16.87 8.37
N ARG A 75 17.70 16.50 9.14
CA ARG A 75 18.92 17.29 9.24
C ARG A 75 19.73 17.21 7.94
N PRO A 76 20.04 18.35 7.29
CA PRO A 76 20.94 18.36 6.15
C PRO A 76 22.34 17.93 6.58
N ASP A 77 23.05 17.28 5.67
CA ASP A 77 24.37 16.67 5.83
C ASP A 77 24.45 15.57 6.92
N VAL A 78 23.32 15.04 7.39
CA VAL A 78 23.28 13.92 8.35
C VAL A 78 22.87 12.64 7.64
N SER A 79 23.72 11.63 7.79
CA SER A 79 23.39 10.26 7.37
C SER A 79 22.89 9.48 8.57
N VAL A 80 21.86 8.64 8.40
CA VAL A 80 21.23 7.87 9.47
C VAL A 80 21.44 6.40 9.24
N HIS A 81 22.01 5.69 10.22
CA HIS A 81 22.22 4.24 10.16
C HIS A 81 21.25 3.49 11.08
N PHE A 82 20.41 2.65 10.48
CA PHE A 82 19.52 1.72 11.14
C PHE A 82 20.24 0.38 11.36
N GLU A 83 20.94 0.24 12.50
CA GLU A 83 21.82 -0.90 12.79
C GLU A 83 21.08 -2.26 12.72
N GLU A 84 19.83 -2.30 13.18
CA GLU A 84 18.98 -3.51 13.14
C GLU A 84 18.54 -3.88 11.72
N LEU A 85 18.40 -2.88 10.85
CA LEU A 85 18.05 -3.06 9.45
C LEU A 85 19.27 -3.24 8.56
N GLY A 86 20.48 -2.98 9.08
CA GLY A 86 21.70 -2.92 8.26
C GLY A 86 21.52 -1.99 7.07
N ALA A 87 20.82 -0.88 7.26
CA ALA A 87 20.49 0.08 6.22
C ALA A 87 20.87 1.48 6.67
N ALA A 88 21.41 2.28 5.77
CA ALA A 88 21.76 3.67 6.03
C ALA A 88 21.10 4.60 5.00
N VAL A 89 20.45 5.67 5.46
CA VAL A 89 20.02 6.76 4.58
C VAL A 89 21.14 7.78 4.57
N VAL A 90 21.73 7.99 3.40
CA VAL A 90 22.92 8.83 3.22
C VAL A 90 22.63 9.98 2.29
N GLU A 91 23.08 11.17 2.66
CA GLU A 91 23.06 12.33 1.77
C GLU A 91 24.25 12.26 0.80
N VAL A 92 23.99 12.46 -0.49
CA VAL A 92 24.99 12.28 -1.55
C VAL A 92 24.92 13.48 -2.48
N ARG A 93 25.95 14.31 -2.46
CA ARG A 93 26.07 15.45 -3.37
C ARG A 93 26.25 14.96 -4.81
N PRO A 94 25.81 15.71 -5.83
CA PRO A 94 25.89 15.28 -7.23
C PRO A 94 27.28 14.77 -7.66
N GLU A 95 28.34 15.41 -7.19
CA GLU A 95 29.74 15.04 -7.43
C GLU A 95 30.17 13.74 -6.73
N GLN A 96 29.51 13.35 -5.63
CA GLN A 96 29.82 12.14 -4.87
C GLN A 96 29.15 10.88 -5.42
N ARG A 97 28.14 11.02 -6.30
CA ARG A 97 27.35 9.89 -6.81
C ARG A 97 28.19 8.83 -7.51
N HIS A 98 29.14 9.27 -8.33
CA HIS A 98 30.03 8.33 -9.03
C HIS A 98 30.91 7.57 -8.03
N ALA A 99 31.45 8.27 -7.03
CA ALA A 99 32.27 7.67 -5.98
C ALA A 99 31.48 6.67 -5.13
N LEU A 100 30.22 6.96 -4.80
CA LEU A 100 29.32 6.02 -4.11
C LEU A 100 29.16 4.72 -4.91
N VAL A 101 28.81 4.82 -6.19
CA VAL A 101 28.57 3.64 -7.05
C VAL A 101 29.85 2.82 -7.17
N THR A 102 30.99 3.45 -7.45
CA THR A 102 32.27 2.74 -7.54
C THR A 102 32.69 2.11 -6.21
N THR A 103 32.37 2.76 -5.08
CA THR A 103 32.63 2.20 -3.74
C THR A 103 31.76 0.98 -3.49
N ALA A 104 30.46 1.05 -3.80
CA ALA A 104 29.52 -0.07 -3.66
C ALA A 104 29.90 -1.27 -4.53
N GLU A 105 30.48 -1.05 -5.72
CA GLU A 105 30.97 -2.14 -6.59
C GLU A 105 32.23 -2.84 -6.06
N ARG A 106 33.03 -2.15 -5.23
CA ARG A 106 34.32 -2.65 -4.73
C ARG A 106 34.25 -3.18 -3.30
N GLU A 107 33.42 -2.57 -2.47
CA GLU A 107 33.29 -2.90 -1.05
C GLU A 107 32.16 -3.91 -0.88
N SER A 108 32.51 -5.17 -0.63
CA SER A 108 31.55 -6.26 -0.50
C SER A 108 30.60 -6.11 0.70
N SER A 109 30.96 -5.30 1.70
CA SER A 109 30.06 -4.98 2.82
C SER A 109 28.96 -3.98 2.47
N ILE A 110 28.98 -3.38 1.27
CA ILE A 110 27.88 -2.61 0.69
C ILE A 110 27.15 -3.52 -0.30
N ILE A 111 25.97 -3.98 0.07
CA ILE A 111 25.16 -4.90 -0.75
C ILE A 111 24.45 -4.15 -1.87
N ALA A 112 23.93 -2.96 -1.58
CA ALA A 112 23.22 -2.13 -2.54
C ALA A 112 23.29 -0.65 -2.15
N ALA A 113 23.24 0.23 -3.14
CA ALA A 113 23.07 1.66 -2.96
C ALA A 113 22.00 2.15 -3.94
N GLU A 114 20.85 2.56 -3.41
CA GLU A 114 19.64 2.84 -4.18
C GLU A 114 19.21 4.28 -3.96
N PRO A 115 18.84 5.04 -5.02
CA PRO A 115 18.27 6.37 -4.83
C PRO A 115 17.02 6.30 -3.96
N GLU A 116 16.96 7.16 -2.94
CA GLU A 116 15.81 7.24 -2.04
C GLU A 116 14.63 7.90 -2.77
N ARG A 117 13.48 7.23 -2.74
CA ARG A 117 12.24 7.69 -3.37
C ARG A 117 11.32 8.36 -2.37
N LYS A 118 10.49 9.24 -2.92
CA LYS A 118 9.25 9.62 -2.26
C LYS A 118 8.18 8.56 -2.50
N VAL A 119 7.36 8.37 -1.49
CA VAL A 119 6.29 7.37 -1.43
C VAL A 119 5.00 8.07 -1.04
N TYR A 120 3.88 7.56 -1.54
CA TYR A 120 2.60 8.26 -1.45
C TYR A 120 1.45 7.36 -1.03
N ALA A 121 0.43 7.96 -0.42
CA ALA A 121 -0.90 7.38 -0.23
C ALA A 121 -1.95 8.31 -0.82
N PHE A 122 -2.32 8.06 -2.08
CA PHE A 122 -3.37 8.81 -2.76
C PHE A 122 -4.60 7.93 -3.01
N PRO A 123 -5.75 8.26 -2.43
CA PRO A 123 -7.00 7.61 -2.77
C PRO A 123 -7.44 7.99 -4.18
N VAL A 124 -8.12 7.06 -4.85
CA VAL A 124 -8.75 7.28 -6.15
C VAL A 124 -10.07 8.03 -5.94
N THR A 125 -10.14 9.27 -6.42
CA THR A 125 -11.30 10.16 -6.17
C THR A 125 -12.36 10.16 -7.27
N ALA A 126 -12.08 9.63 -8.47
CA ALA A 126 -13.09 9.43 -9.52
C ALA A 126 -12.58 8.48 -10.63
N PRO A 127 -13.48 7.74 -11.30
CA PRO A 127 -13.14 7.08 -12.54
C PRO A 127 -12.95 8.12 -13.66
N THR A 128 -11.79 8.14 -14.31
CA THR A 128 -11.72 8.63 -15.68
C THR A 128 -12.64 7.74 -16.51
N GLN A 129 -13.72 8.31 -17.06
CA GLN A 129 -14.77 7.58 -17.80
C GLN A 129 -14.20 6.38 -18.58
N ALA A 130 -14.57 5.16 -18.17
CA ALA A 130 -14.37 4.00 -19.01
C ALA A 130 -15.24 4.16 -20.27
N PRO A 131 -14.74 3.85 -21.48
CA PRO A 131 -15.56 3.83 -22.68
C PRO A 131 -16.72 2.87 -22.46
N THR A 132 -17.94 3.34 -22.64
CA THR A 132 -19.11 2.47 -22.81
C THR A 132 -18.81 1.51 -23.96
N GLU A 133 -18.56 0.24 -23.66
CA GLU A 133 -18.42 -0.79 -24.68
C GLU A 133 -19.74 -0.90 -25.45
N PHE A 134 -19.64 -0.71 -26.76
CA PHE A 134 -20.75 -0.75 -27.70
C PHE A 134 -21.10 -2.22 -27.94
N TYR A 135 -22.21 -2.71 -27.38
CA TYR A 135 -22.68 -4.07 -27.67
C TYR A 135 -23.19 -4.16 -29.13
N PRO A 136 -22.76 -5.15 -29.92
CA PRO A 136 -23.37 -5.42 -31.21
C PRO A 136 -24.79 -5.97 -31.01
N ALA A 137 -25.77 -5.37 -31.70
CA ALA A 137 -27.14 -5.88 -31.71
C ALA A 137 -27.27 -7.05 -32.69
N TYR A 138 -27.41 -8.27 -32.18
CA TYR A 138 -27.91 -9.42 -32.95
C TYR A 138 -29.42 -9.59 -32.71
N ARG A 139 -30.16 -9.85 -33.79
CA ARG A 139 -31.57 -10.25 -33.74
C ARG A 139 -31.65 -11.77 -33.51
N SER A 140 -32.15 -12.19 -32.35
CA SER A 140 -32.72 -13.53 -32.11
C SER A 140 -33.73 -13.49 -30.95
N ASP A 141 -34.51 -14.56 -30.81
CA ASP A 141 -35.76 -14.69 -30.04
C ASP A 141 -35.82 -13.98 -28.67
N GLU A 142 -36.88 -13.18 -28.47
CA GLU A 142 -37.08 -12.30 -27.30
C GLU A 142 -37.06 -13.01 -25.94
N ASP A 143 -37.51 -14.28 -25.86
CA ASP A 143 -37.54 -15.03 -24.60
C ASP A 143 -36.17 -15.63 -24.21
N VAL A 144 -35.36 -15.99 -25.20
CA VAL A 144 -33.98 -16.47 -24.98
C VAL A 144 -33.08 -15.26 -24.70
N VAL A 145 -33.23 -14.18 -25.47
CA VAL A 145 -32.56 -12.89 -25.21
C VAL A 145 -32.95 -12.34 -23.84
N GLY A 146 -34.19 -12.47 -23.38
CA GLY A 146 -34.62 -11.99 -22.06
C GLY A 146 -33.99 -12.72 -20.87
N ARG A 147 -33.70 -14.02 -21.00
CA ARG A 147 -33.01 -14.81 -19.95
C ARG A 147 -31.50 -14.67 -20.02
N HIS A 148 -30.93 -14.69 -21.24
CA HIS A 148 -29.50 -14.43 -21.45
C HIS A 148 -29.15 -13.02 -21.03
N SER A 149 -29.92 -11.99 -21.42
CA SER A 149 -29.69 -10.61 -20.97
C SER A 149 -29.84 -10.45 -19.46
N ARG A 150 -30.79 -11.10 -18.78
CA ARG A 150 -30.87 -11.02 -17.31
C ARG A 150 -29.69 -11.71 -16.62
N ALA A 151 -29.27 -12.87 -17.10
CA ALA A 151 -28.11 -13.58 -16.54
C ALA A 151 -26.80 -12.84 -16.85
N GLU A 152 -26.66 -12.28 -18.04
CA GLU A 152 -25.53 -11.44 -18.47
C GLU A 152 -25.51 -10.10 -17.74
N MET A 153 -26.67 -9.46 -17.54
CA MET A 153 -26.81 -8.25 -16.72
C MET A 153 -26.54 -8.55 -15.25
N ALA A 154 -27.01 -9.67 -14.72
CA ALA A 154 -26.70 -10.08 -13.34
C ALA A 154 -25.21 -10.42 -13.18
N ALA A 155 -24.60 -11.11 -14.15
CA ALA A 155 -23.16 -11.36 -14.18
C ALA A 155 -22.34 -10.06 -14.32
N ALA A 156 -22.85 -9.07 -15.07
CA ALA A 156 -22.23 -7.76 -15.22
C ALA A 156 -22.40 -6.86 -13.98
N GLN A 157 -23.48 -7.04 -13.22
CA GLN A 157 -23.74 -6.31 -11.96
C GLN A 157 -23.03 -6.94 -10.77
N GLY A 158 -22.73 -8.24 -10.83
CA GLY A 158 -22.07 -8.98 -9.75
C GLY A 158 -23.01 -9.34 -8.59
N PRO A 159 -22.45 -9.78 -7.44
CA PRO A 159 -23.25 -10.16 -6.28
C PRO A 159 -24.03 -8.98 -5.69
N ALA A 160 -25.21 -9.26 -5.13
CA ALA A 160 -25.95 -8.30 -4.32
C ALA A 160 -25.45 -8.34 -2.86
N TRP A 161 -25.19 -7.16 -2.29
CA TRP A 161 -24.67 -7.01 -0.92
C TRP A 161 -25.71 -6.33 -0.03
N ASP A 162 -25.96 -6.87 1.17
CA ASP A 162 -26.81 -6.25 2.19
C ASP A 162 -25.97 -5.45 3.18
N GLU A 163 -25.78 -4.16 2.92
CA GLU A 163 -24.88 -3.31 3.70
C GLU A 163 -25.52 -2.67 4.92
N GLN A 164 -26.72 -3.11 5.35
CA GLN A 164 -27.38 -2.55 6.53
C GLN A 164 -26.62 -2.86 7.83
N SER A 165 -26.06 -4.07 7.94
CA SER A 165 -25.40 -4.55 9.15
C SER A 165 -23.88 -4.72 9.00
N CYS A 166 -23.39 -4.91 7.77
CA CYS A 166 -22.00 -5.23 7.49
C CYS A 166 -21.63 -4.75 6.09
N THR A 167 -20.46 -4.13 5.91
CA THR A 167 -20.04 -3.65 4.58
C THR A 167 -19.89 -4.79 3.57
N TRP A 168 -20.04 -4.47 2.29
CA TRP A 168 -19.87 -5.43 1.19
C TRP A 168 -18.49 -6.09 1.22
N GLY A 169 -17.45 -5.32 1.60
CA GLY A 169 -16.07 -5.80 1.62
C GLY A 169 -15.90 -6.95 2.59
N LEU A 170 -16.42 -6.81 3.81
CA LEU A 170 -16.45 -7.89 4.79
C LEU A 170 -17.26 -9.09 4.30
N GLN A 171 -18.41 -8.84 3.65
CA GLN A 171 -19.25 -9.90 3.08
C GLN A 171 -18.52 -10.69 2.00
N ALA A 172 -17.84 -10.01 1.08
CA ALA A 172 -17.10 -10.59 -0.03
C ALA A 172 -15.96 -11.49 0.45
N ILE A 173 -15.26 -11.06 1.51
CA ILE A 173 -14.17 -11.85 2.12
C ILE A 173 -14.66 -12.79 3.22
N ARG A 174 -15.98 -12.88 3.46
CA ARG A 174 -16.59 -13.73 4.51
C ARG A 174 -16.17 -13.43 5.94
N ALA A 175 -15.58 -12.26 6.23
CA ALA A 175 -15.11 -11.90 7.57
C ALA A 175 -16.24 -11.80 8.62
N GLN A 176 -17.47 -11.53 8.18
CA GLN A 176 -18.67 -11.54 9.02
C GLN A 176 -19.05 -12.94 9.53
N LEU A 177 -18.59 -14.01 8.86
CA LEU A 177 -18.87 -15.38 9.25
C LEU A 177 -17.80 -15.96 10.19
N SER A 178 -16.62 -15.34 10.24
CA SER A 178 -15.53 -15.78 11.11
C SER A 178 -15.91 -15.62 12.57
N GLN A 179 -15.57 -16.63 13.38
CA GLN A 179 -15.69 -16.57 14.84
C GLN A 179 -14.45 -15.98 15.50
N LEU A 180 -13.41 -15.70 14.71
CA LEU A 180 -12.17 -15.07 15.13
C LEU A 180 -12.33 -13.55 15.08
N THR A 181 -11.60 -12.88 15.96
CA THR A 181 -11.68 -11.43 16.15
C THR A 181 -10.32 -10.74 16.02
N GLY A 182 -9.23 -11.50 15.90
CA GLY A 182 -7.86 -11.01 15.91
C GLY A 182 -7.37 -10.67 17.32
N ARG A 183 -8.08 -11.11 18.36
CA ARG A 183 -7.73 -10.85 19.76
C ARG A 183 -6.28 -11.22 20.06
N ASP A 184 -5.61 -10.33 20.78
CA ASP A 184 -4.20 -10.43 21.21
C ASP A 184 -3.18 -10.50 20.06
N VAL A 185 -3.61 -10.30 18.81
CA VAL A 185 -2.72 -10.13 17.66
C VAL A 185 -2.46 -8.65 17.41
N LYS A 186 -1.19 -8.29 17.21
CA LYS A 186 -0.76 -6.92 16.90
C LYS A 186 -0.71 -6.68 15.40
N ILE A 187 -1.43 -5.68 14.93
CA ILE A 187 -1.39 -5.18 13.54
C ILE A 187 -0.74 -3.80 13.57
N ALA A 188 0.37 -3.65 12.85
CA ALA A 188 0.95 -2.35 12.58
C ALA A 188 0.41 -1.78 11.27
N VAL A 189 -0.04 -0.53 11.28
CA VAL A 189 -0.40 0.23 10.08
C VAL A 189 0.57 1.39 9.95
N LEU A 190 1.37 1.36 8.88
CA LEU A 190 2.35 2.41 8.57
C LEU A 190 1.76 3.31 7.48
N ASP A 191 1.29 4.49 7.86
CA ASP A 191 0.50 5.37 6.99
C ASP A 191 0.62 6.86 7.39
N THR A 192 -0.42 7.66 7.18
CA THR A 192 -0.54 9.09 7.45
C THR A 192 -0.81 9.45 8.92
N GLY A 193 -0.85 8.43 9.79
CA GLY A 193 -1.11 8.56 11.22
C GLY A 193 -2.44 7.93 11.63
N VAL A 194 -2.91 8.26 12.84
CA VAL A 194 -4.21 7.82 13.36
C VAL A 194 -4.91 8.95 14.11
N ASP A 195 -6.24 9.01 14.02
CA ASP A 195 -7.05 9.72 15.00
C ASP A 195 -7.16 8.89 16.29
N THR A 196 -6.28 9.19 17.27
CA THR A 196 -6.23 8.48 18.55
C THR A 196 -7.48 8.64 19.40
N ASP A 197 -8.26 9.69 19.15
CA ASP A 197 -9.47 10.00 19.89
C ASP A 197 -10.72 9.39 19.23
N HIS A 198 -10.56 8.70 18.10
CA HIS A 198 -11.67 8.11 17.38
C HIS A 198 -12.37 7.04 18.25
N PRO A 199 -13.70 7.15 18.48
CA PRO A 199 -14.40 6.28 19.44
C PRO A 199 -14.32 4.80 19.07
N ASP A 200 -14.27 4.50 17.76
CA ASP A 200 -14.19 3.12 17.28
C ASP A 200 -12.85 2.45 17.64
N PHE A 201 -11.79 3.18 18.00
CA PHE A 201 -10.46 2.62 18.36
C PHE A 201 -10.19 2.60 19.86
N ALA A 202 -11.13 3.07 20.68
CA ALA A 202 -10.96 3.21 22.11
C ALA A 202 -10.47 1.90 22.77
N GLY A 203 -9.38 1.98 23.53
CA GLY A 203 -8.79 0.86 24.28
C GLY A 203 -8.06 -0.19 23.42
N ARG A 204 -7.87 0.03 22.12
CA ARG A 204 -7.23 -0.94 21.21
C ARG A 204 -5.93 -0.45 20.57
N ILE A 205 -5.66 0.87 20.62
CA ILE A 205 -4.36 1.45 20.25
C ILE A 205 -3.35 1.11 21.34
N GLU A 206 -2.37 0.28 21.01
CA GLU A 206 -1.33 -0.17 21.94
C GLU A 206 -0.10 0.73 21.90
N ALA A 207 0.32 1.16 20.71
CA ALA A 207 1.44 2.08 20.54
C ALA A 207 1.27 2.95 19.30
N THR A 208 1.84 4.15 19.36
CA THR A 208 1.89 5.10 18.25
C THR A 208 3.28 5.69 18.12
N ALA A 209 3.68 6.02 16.90
CA ALA A 209 4.96 6.66 16.61
C ALA A 209 4.83 7.55 15.37
N SER A 210 5.54 8.68 15.35
CA SER A 210 5.70 9.48 14.13
C SER A 210 7.15 9.48 13.69
N PHE A 211 7.36 9.13 12.42
CA PHE A 211 8.63 9.22 11.71
C PHE A 211 8.61 10.40 10.74
N VAL A 212 7.53 11.19 10.76
CA VAL A 212 7.40 12.42 9.98
C VAL A 212 7.85 13.58 10.87
N PRO A 213 9.01 14.18 10.58
CA PRO A 213 9.50 15.27 11.39
C PRO A 213 8.56 16.49 11.39
N GLY A 214 8.50 17.15 12.55
CA GLY A 214 7.57 18.26 12.81
C GLY A 214 6.09 17.88 12.90
N GLU A 215 5.71 16.63 12.63
CA GLU A 215 4.31 16.18 12.65
C GLU A 215 4.06 15.14 13.74
N PRO A 216 3.08 15.36 14.64
CA PRO A 216 2.66 14.33 15.58
C PRO A 216 1.96 13.18 14.86
N VAL A 217 1.74 12.06 15.55
CA VAL A 217 1.07 10.87 14.99
C VAL A 217 -0.38 11.10 14.55
N LYS A 218 -0.96 12.25 14.90
CA LYS A 218 -2.31 12.63 14.51
C LYS A 218 -2.48 12.58 12.99
N ASP A 219 -3.56 11.94 12.55
CA ASP A 219 -3.88 11.86 11.13
C ASP A 219 -4.50 13.16 10.60
N GLY A 220 -3.69 13.96 9.91
CA GLY A 220 -4.15 15.17 9.21
C GLY A 220 -4.66 14.92 7.79
N HIS A 221 -4.48 13.71 7.23
CA HIS A 221 -4.88 13.37 5.87
C HIS A 221 -6.19 12.55 5.83
N GLY A 222 -6.34 11.62 6.77
CA GLY A 222 -7.48 10.71 6.93
C GLY A 222 -7.32 9.33 6.31
N HIS A 223 -6.20 9.07 5.64
CA HIS A 223 -5.97 7.79 4.96
C HIS A 223 -5.59 6.69 5.98
N GLY A 224 -4.73 7.01 6.95
CA GLY A 224 -4.25 6.06 7.94
C GLY A 224 -5.37 5.63 8.89
N THR A 225 -6.20 6.57 9.32
CA THR A 225 -7.41 6.29 10.10
C THR A 225 -8.36 5.35 9.35
N HIS A 226 -8.54 5.56 8.04
CA HIS A 226 -9.38 4.70 7.19
C HIS A 226 -8.79 3.28 7.05
N CYS A 227 -7.48 3.16 6.82
CA CYS A 227 -6.80 1.86 6.74
C CYS A 227 -6.83 1.11 8.08
N ILE A 228 -6.57 1.77 9.20
CA ILE A 228 -6.68 1.19 10.55
C ILE A 228 -8.11 0.69 10.81
N GLY A 229 -9.11 1.49 10.44
CA GLY A 229 -10.51 1.10 10.58
C GLY A 229 -10.87 -0.13 9.72
N THR A 230 -10.30 -0.28 8.53
CA THR A 230 -10.59 -1.43 7.67
C THR A 230 -9.99 -2.70 8.28
N ALA A 231 -8.73 -2.63 8.73
CA ALA A 231 -8.04 -3.78 9.33
C ALA A 231 -8.63 -4.17 10.69
N ALA A 232 -8.90 -3.18 11.54
CA ALA A 232 -9.19 -3.38 12.96
C ALA A 232 -10.34 -2.49 13.46
N GLY A 233 -11.30 -2.08 12.65
CA GLY A 233 -12.52 -1.42 13.11
C GLY A 233 -13.37 -2.33 14.02
N PRO A 234 -14.26 -1.78 14.86
CA PRO A 234 -15.07 -2.57 15.76
C PRO A 234 -16.10 -3.41 15.00
N ALA A 235 -16.54 -4.51 15.63
CA ALA A 235 -17.66 -5.30 15.12
C ALA A 235 -19.00 -4.55 15.23
N HIS A 236 -19.10 -3.63 16.19
CA HIS A 236 -20.29 -2.84 16.51
C HIS A 236 -19.89 -1.37 16.66
N PRO A 237 -19.69 -0.64 15.54
CA PRO A 237 -19.44 0.80 15.61
C PRO A 237 -20.66 1.53 16.16
N GLN A 238 -20.45 2.74 16.68
CA GLN A 238 -21.57 3.56 17.20
C GLN A 238 -22.56 3.97 16.10
N GLN A 239 -22.08 4.08 14.86
CA GLN A 239 -22.83 4.50 13.68
C GLN A 239 -22.39 3.67 12.48
N GLY A 240 -23.33 3.38 11.58
CA GLY A 240 -23.07 2.63 10.36
C GLY A 240 -22.92 1.11 10.56
N PRO A 241 -22.70 0.38 9.46
CA PRO A 241 -22.52 -1.07 9.48
C PRO A 241 -21.15 -1.49 10.03
N ARG A 242 -21.01 -2.75 10.42
CA ARG A 242 -19.70 -3.36 10.72
C ARG A 242 -18.76 -3.23 9.53
N TYR A 243 -17.55 -2.73 9.76
CA TYR A 243 -16.55 -2.52 8.69
C TYR A 243 -15.15 -3.06 9.01
N GLY A 244 -14.83 -3.36 10.27
CA GLY A 244 -13.53 -3.91 10.64
C GLY A 244 -13.45 -5.43 10.52
N VAL A 245 -12.31 -5.91 10.00
CA VAL A 245 -12.02 -7.34 9.84
C VAL A 245 -11.63 -7.98 11.18
N ALA A 246 -10.53 -7.55 11.78
CA ALA A 246 -9.98 -8.06 13.05
C ALA A 246 -10.36 -7.13 14.21
N CYS A 247 -11.63 -7.20 14.62
CA CYS A 247 -12.26 -6.22 15.51
C CYS A 247 -11.70 -6.12 16.94
N GLU A 248 -10.91 -7.09 17.39
CA GLU A 248 -10.27 -7.12 18.72
C GLU A 248 -8.74 -7.12 18.65
N ALA A 249 -8.16 -6.91 17.47
CA ALA A 249 -6.72 -6.77 17.31
C ALA A 249 -6.17 -5.53 18.05
N ARG A 250 -4.90 -5.63 18.46
CA ARG A 250 -4.12 -4.52 19.01
C ARG A 250 -3.54 -3.70 17.86
N ILE A 251 -3.70 -2.39 17.92
CA ILE A 251 -3.33 -1.47 16.85
C ILE A 251 -1.99 -0.82 17.21
N LEU A 252 -1.01 -0.94 16.30
CA LEU A 252 0.21 -0.15 16.30
C LEU A 252 0.11 0.84 15.14
N ALA A 253 0.10 2.15 15.40
CA ALA A 253 -0.03 3.17 14.35
C ALA A 253 1.27 3.94 14.16
N GLY A 254 1.94 3.69 13.03
CA GLY A 254 3.17 4.40 12.64
C GLY A 254 2.87 5.45 11.58
N LYS A 255 3.11 6.72 11.87
CA LYS A 255 3.03 7.79 10.86
C LYS A 255 4.35 7.85 10.09
N VAL A 256 4.31 7.41 8.84
CA VAL A 256 5.44 7.44 7.89
C VAL A 256 5.16 8.33 6.68
N LEU A 257 3.93 8.82 6.55
CA LEU A 257 3.49 9.80 5.56
C LEU A 257 2.97 11.06 6.24
N ASN A 258 3.32 12.21 5.68
CA ASN A 258 2.91 13.52 6.18
C ASN A 258 1.42 13.81 5.93
N ASN A 259 0.95 14.96 6.38
CA ASN A 259 -0.45 15.36 6.23
C ASN A 259 -0.90 15.61 4.77
N GLN A 260 0.03 15.59 3.81
CA GLN A 260 -0.26 15.61 2.37
C GLN A 260 -0.20 14.21 1.73
N GLY A 261 -0.04 13.16 2.53
CA GLY A 261 0.02 11.78 2.04
C GLY A 261 1.36 11.40 1.40
N SER A 262 2.46 12.11 1.71
CA SER A 262 3.78 11.86 1.15
C SER A 262 4.81 11.54 2.24
N GLY A 263 5.74 10.63 1.95
CA GLY A 263 6.88 10.29 2.79
C GLY A 263 8.06 9.80 1.97
N THR A 264 9.07 9.27 2.64
CA THR A 264 10.35 8.84 2.06
C THR A 264 10.67 7.40 2.45
N ASP A 265 11.51 6.73 1.67
CA ASP A 265 11.95 5.38 2.03
C ASP A 265 12.58 5.34 3.44
N GLY A 266 13.37 6.35 3.84
CA GLY A 266 13.93 6.41 5.19
C GLY A 266 12.89 6.39 6.30
N GLN A 267 11.78 7.10 6.13
CA GLN A 267 10.67 7.12 7.09
C GLN A 267 9.94 5.78 7.15
N ILE A 268 9.75 5.13 6.00
CA ILE A 268 9.11 3.81 5.93
C ILE A 268 10.00 2.75 6.57
N LEU A 269 11.30 2.76 6.27
CA LEU A 269 12.27 1.84 6.89
C LEU A 269 12.28 2.02 8.42
N ALA A 270 12.28 3.26 8.92
CA ALA A 270 12.18 3.52 10.35
C ALA A 270 10.88 2.95 10.97
N GLY A 271 9.74 3.17 10.31
CA GLY A 271 8.45 2.61 10.74
C GLY A 271 8.41 1.09 10.72
N LEU A 272 9.05 0.46 9.73
CA LEU A 272 9.17 -0.99 9.61
C LEU A 272 9.99 -1.58 10.77
N ALA A 273 11.16 -1.00 11.08
CA ALA A 273 11.96 -1.40 12.23
C ALA A 273 11.16 -1.28 13.54
N TRP A 274 10.49 -0.15 13.73
CA TRP A 274 9.66 0.09 14.91
C TRP A 274 8.55 -0.94 15.06
N ALA A 275 7.82 -1.25 13.98
CA ALA A 275 6.72 -2.20 14.02
C ALA A 275 7.20 -3.63 14.35
N VAL A 276 8.32 -4.07 13.75
CA VAL A 276 8.94 -5.36 14.07
C VAL A 276 9.40 -5.40 15.53
N ALA A 277 10.04 -4.34 16.03
CA ALA A 277 10.49 -4.24 17.42
C ALA A 277 9.33 -4.26 18.44
N HIS A 278 8.15 -3.76 18.06
CA HIS A 278 6.93 -3.81 18.89
C HIS A 278 6.18 -5.14 18.81
N GLY A 279 6.73 -6.12 18.06
CA GLY A 279 6.17 -7.45 17.92
C GLY A 279 4.92 -7.48 17.04
N ALA A 280 4.84 -6.60 16.03
CA ALA A 280 3.76 -6.67 15.04
C ALA A 280 3.76 -8.04 14.36
N LYS A 281 2.61 -8.73 14.37
CA LYS A 281 2.46 -9.97 13.61
C LYS A 281 2.25 -9.68 12.12
N VAL A 282 1.61 -8.55 11.83
CA VAL A 282 1.33 -8.08 10.48
C VAL A 282 1.66 -6.59 10.40
N ILE A 283 2.33 -6.19 9.32
CA ILE A 283 2.55 -4.79 8.96
C ILE A 283 1.77 -4.50 7.68
N SER A 284 0.88 -3.52 7.72
CA SER A 284 0.09 -3.04 6.59
C SER A 284 0.65 -1.71 6.08
N MET A 285 0.96 -1.65 4.80
CA MET A 285 1.49 -0.47 4.12
C MET A 285 0.63 -0.11 2.91
N SER A 286 -0.33 0.78 3.11
CA SER A 286 -1.24 1.25 2.07
C SER A 286 -0.66 2.40 1.26
N LEU A 287 0.61 2.26 0.89
CA LEU A 287 1.46 3.30 0.30
C LEU A 287 2.31 2.72 -0.83
N GLY A 288 2.79 3.58 -1.72
CA GLY A 288 3.67 3.13 -2.79
C GLY A 288 4.30 4.24 -3.61
N ALA A 289 5.28 3.84 -4.42
CA ALA A 289 5.91 4.68 -5.42
C ALA A 289 5.82 4.01 -6.80
N PRO A 290 5.56 4.77 -7.88
CA PRO A 290 5.50 4.23 -9.23
C PRO A 290 6.79 3.52 -9.63
N VAL A 291 6.61 2.44 -10.41
CA VAL A 291 7.68 1.62 -11.00
C VAL A 291 7.50 1.65 -12.53
N GLN A 292 8.60 1.59 -13.27
CA GLN A 292 8.57 1.49 -14.73
C GLN A 292 8.54 0.03 -15.21
N PRO A 293 7.96 -0.26 -16.39
CA PRO A 293 8.09 -1.57 -17.01
C PRO A 293 9.55 -2.04 -17.13
N GLY A 294 9.85 -3.23 -16.63
CA GLY A 294 11.20 -3.82 -16.61
C GLY A 294 12.11 -3.34 -15.47
N GLU A 295 11.65 -2.44 -14.61
CA GLU A 295 12.39 -2.00 -13.43
C GLU A 295 12.36 -3.06 -12.32
N LEU A 296 13.53 -3.32 -11.72
CA LEU A 296 13.69 -4.30 -10.64
C LEU A 296 13.22 -3.76 -9.29
N PHE A 297 12.89 -4.66 -8.38
CA PHE A 297 12.56 -4.32 -7.00
C PHE A 297 13.81 -3.89 -6.21
N PRO A 298 13.64 -3.01 -5.21
CA PRO A 298 14.74 -2.58 -4.34
C PRO A 298 15.23 -3.70 -3.42
N GLN A 299 16.53 -3.95 -3.41
CA GLN A 299 17.18 -4.92 -2.53
C GLN A 299 17.05 -4.53 -1.06
N THR A 300 16.98 -3.24 -0.76
CA THR A 300 16.83 -2.77 0.63
C THR A 300 15.53 -3.27 1.26
N TYR A 301 14.40 -3.07 0.58
CA TYR A 301 13.11 -3.54 1.09
C TYR A 301 13.02 -5.07 1.07
N GLU A 302 13.57 -5.74 0.04
CA GLU A 302 13.57 -7.20 -0.02
C GLU A 302 14.32 -7.82 1.17
N LYS A 303 15.52 -7.33 1.49
CA LYS A 303 16.28 -7.84 2.64
C LYS A 303 15.61 -7.56 3.97
N LEU A 304 14.98 -6.41 4.11
CA LEU A 304 14.21 -6.11 5.31
C LEU A 304 13.01 -7.04 5.43
N ALA A 305 12.27 -7.25 4.34
CA ALA A 305 11.11 -8.12 4.31
C ALA A 305 11.47 -9.58 4.63
N GLN A 306 12.58 -10.10 4.10
CA GLN A 306 13.11 -11.41 4.48
C GLN A 306 13.34 -11.51 6.00
N ARG A 307 13.96 -10.49 6.62
CA ARG A 307 14.18 -10.47 8.08
C ARG A 307 12.88 -10.34 8.87
N ALA A 308 11.89 -9.60 8.37
CA ALA A 308 10.59 -9.52 9.01
C ALA A 308 9.90 -10.89 9.02
N LEU A 309 9.93 -11.62 7.91
CA LEU A 309 9.41 -12.99 7.82
C LEU A 309 10.12 -13.94 8.80
N GLU A 310 11.46 -13.88 8.88
CA GLU A 310 12.26 -14.66 9.83
C GLU A 310 11.91 -14.36 11.30
N ARG A 311 11.50 -13.12 11.58
CA ARG A 311 11.04 -12.67 12.91
C ARG A 311 9.54 -12.93 13.14
N GLY A 312 8.86 -13.60 12.22
CA GLY A 312 7.47 -13.99 12.36
C GLY A 312 6.46 -12.91 11.98
N THR A 313 6.88 -11.85 11.29
CA THR A 313 6.04 -10.73 10.84
C THR A 313 5.78 -10.82 9.33
N VAL A 314 4.51 -10.74 8.92
CA VAL A 314 4.13 -10.62 7.50
C VAL A 314 4.00 -9.14 7.12
N ILE A 315 4.65 -8.71 6.05
CA ILE A 315 4.48 -7.37 5.47
C ILE A 315 3.51 -7.46 4.30
N VAL A 316 2.52 -6.58 4.29
CA VAL A 316 1.49 -6.47 3.26
C VAL A 316 1.49 -5.06 2.68
N ALA A 317 1.52 -4.92 1.37
CA ALA A 317 1.57 -3.63 0.70
C ALA A 317 0.63 -3.51 -0.50
N ALA A 318 0.15 -2.29 -0.74
CA ALA A 318 -0.73 -1.97 -1.85
C ALA A 318 -0.02 -2.14 -3.21
N ALA A 319 -0.66 -2.82 -4.17
CA ALA A 319 -0.06 -3.06 -5.47
C ALA A 319 0.16 -1.78 -6.31
N GLY A 320 -0.60 -0.71 -6.05
CA GLY A 320 -0.52 0.56 -6.77
C GLY A 320 -1.79 0.89 -7.56
N ASN A 321 -1.94 2.18 -7.89
CA ASN A 321 -3.17 2.77 -8.45
C ASN A 321 -2.92 3.51 -9.78
N GLU A 322 -1.79 3.27 -10.43
CA GLU A 322 -1.33 4.04 -11.59
C GLU A 322 -1.91 3.53 -12.92
N SER A 323 -2.58 2.36 -12.92
CA SER A 323 -3.13 1.78 -14.14
C SER A 323 -4.31 2.57 -14.69
N HIS A 324 -4.50 2.46 -16.01
CA HIS A 324 -5.67 2.96 -16.73
C HIS A 324 -6.18 1.82 -17.61
N ARG A 325 -6.77 0.81 -16.97
CA ARG A 325 -7.21 -0.42 -17.64
C ARG A 325 -8.43 -0.20 -18.54
N PRO A 326 -8.60 -1.03 -19.59
CA PRO A 326 -7.71 -2.13 -19.99
C PRO A 326 -6.50 -1.67 -20.84
N THR A 327 -6.41 -0.38 -21.15
CA THR A 327 -5.46 0.14 -22.16
C THR A 327 -4.03 0.28 -21.68
N ASP A 328 -3.81 0.57 -20.40
CA ASP A 328 -2.48 0.74 -19.81
C ASP A 328 -2.45 0.07 -18.43
N VAL A 329 -1.67 -1.01 -18.32
CA VAL A 329 -1.43 -1.71 -17.05
C VAL A 329 -0.06 -1.28 -16.56
N ARG A 330 -0.02 -0.71 -15.36
CA ARG A 330 1.23 -0.32 -14.69
C ARG A 330 1.74 -1.45 -13.79
N PRO A 331 3.06 -1.58 -13.61
CA PRO A 331 3.64 -2.61 -12.77
C PRO A 331 3.30 -2.37 -11.30
N VAL A 332 3.26 -3.45 -10.52
CA VAL A 332 3.19 -3.37 -9.06
C VAL A 332 4.25 -2.40 -8.53
N GLY A 333 3.83 -1.47 -7.68
CA GLY A 333 4.65 -0.38 -7.17
C GLY A 333 5.64 -0.81 -6.08
N ARG A 334 6.59 0.07 -5.75
CA ARG A 334 7.51 -0.09 -4.61
C ARG A 334 6.79 0.32 -3.32
N PRO A 335 6.86 -0.44 -2.20
CA PRO A 335 7.66 -1.65 -1.99
C PRO A 335 6.93 -2.97 -2.28
N ALA A 336 5.66 -2.96 -2.67
CA ALA A 336 4.88 -4.17 -2.94
C ALA A 336 5.50 -5.09 -4.02
N ASN A 337 6.38 -4.56 -4.88
CA ASN A 337 7.07 -5.34 -5.89
C ASN A 337 8.21 -6.24 -5.37
N CYS A 338 8.53 -6.18 -4.08
CA CYS A 338 9.50 -7.10 -3.46
C CYS A 338 8.88 -8.50 -3.28
N PRO A 339 9.55 -9.59 -3.71
CA PRO A 339 9.04 -10.96 -3.55
C PRO A 339 8.69 -11.37 -2.11
N SER A 340 9.36 -10.79 -1.11
CA SER A 340 9.11 -11.07 0.31
C SER A 340 8.03 -10.16 0.93
N ILE A 341 7.33 -9.34 0.15
CA ILE A 341 6.22 -8.47 0.59
C ILE A 341 4.93 -8.86 -0.12
N LEU A 342 3.86 -9.08 0.65
CA LEU A 342 2.59 -9.55 0.11
C LEU A 342 1.88 -8.42 -0.62
N ALA A 343 1.85 -8.49 -1.94
CA ALA A 343 1.26 -7.49 -2.82
C ALA A 343 -0.25 -7.66 -2.98
N VAL A 344 -1.01 -6.61 -2.69
CA VAL A 344 -2.48 -6.66 -2.68
C VAL A 344 -3.10 -5.87 -3.83
N GLY A 345 -3.75 -6.60 -4.73
CA GLY A 345 -4.61 -6.04 -5.79
C GLY A 345 -6.01 -5.70 -5.27
N ALA A 346 -6.76 -4.90 -6.05
CA ALA A 346 -8.11 -4.49 -5.69
C ALA A 346 -9.19 -5.23 -6.49
N VAL A 347 -10.36 -5.41 -5.88
CA VAL A 347 -11.63 -5.73 -6.55
C VAL A 347 -12.72 -4.70 -6.23
N ASP A 348 -13.71 -4.58 -7.13
CA ASP A 348 -14.95 -3.82 -6.92
C ASP A 348 -16.09 -4.69 -6.37
N LYS A 349 -17.26 -4.07 -6.14
CA LYS A 349 -18.49 -4.77 -5.68
C LYS A 349 -18.97 -5.86 -6.64
N ALA A 350 -18.58 -5.79 -7.92
CA ALA A 350 -18.88 -6.82 -8.91
C ALA A 350 -17.78 -7.89 -8.99
N ILE A 351 -16.81 -7.86 -8.06
CA ILE A 351 -15.65 -8.75 -8.01
C ILE A 351 -14.80 -8.64 -9.28
N ARG A 352 -14.72 -7.45 -9.88
CA ARG A 352 -13.86 -7.15 -11.05
C ARG A 352 -12.63 -6.36 -10.62
N THR A 353 -11.54 -6.49 -11.36
CA THR A 353 -10.34 -5.65 -11.17
C THR A 353 -10.66 -4.20 -11.55
N PRO A 354 -10.57 -3.23 -10.62
CA PRO A 354 -10.84 -1.82 -10.91
C PRO A 354 -9.80 -1.23 -11.87
N PHE A 355 -10.19 -0.17 -12.57
CA PHE A 355 -9.38 0.41 -13.65
C PHE A 355 -7.97 0.86 -13.22
N PHE A 356 -7.82 1.26 -11.95
CA PHE A 356 -6.59 1.79 -11.37
C PHE A 356 -5.61 0.71 -10.88
N SER A 357 -6.07 -0.51 -10.60
CA SER A 357 -5.25 -1.51 -9.89
C SER A 357 -4.07 -1.94 -10.75
N ASN A 358 -2.85 -1.82 -10.25
CA ASN A 358 -1.66 -2.31 -10.95
C ASN A 358 -1.65 -3.82 -11.12
N GLY A 359 -0.77 -4.31 -12.01
CA GLY A 359 -0.68 -5.71 -12.36
C GLY A 359 0.76 -6.22 -12.46
N ALA A 360 0.90 -7.54 -12.36
CA ALA A 360 2.18 -8.24 -12.40
C ALA A 360 2.75 -8.33 -13.81
N ILE A 361 3.38 -7.24 -14.26
CA ILE A 361 3.94 -7.13 -15.62
C ILE A 361 5.48 -7.09 -15.67
N ASN A 362 6.18 -6.93 -14.53
CA ASN A 362 7.65 -6.89 -14.51
C ASN A 362 8.30 -8.28 -14.41
N GLY A 363 7.69 -9.25 -13.72
CA GLY A 363 8.18 -10.64 -13.60
C GLY A 363 9.52 -10.77 -12.86
N ARG A 364 9.66 -11.82 -12.02
CA ARG A 364 10.76 -11.97 -11.04
C ARG A 364 10.74 -10.81 -10.02
N GLY A 365 9.72 -10.80 -9.18
CA GLY A 365 9.35 -9.64 -8.37
C GLY A 365 8.32 -8.77 -9.10
N GLY A 366 7.42 -8.16 -8.34
CA GLY A 366 6.27 -7.43 -8.86
C GLY A 366 5.06 -8.31 -9.14
N GLU A 367 4.92 -9.44 -8.45
CA GLU A 367 3.72 -10.25 -8.45
C GLU A 367 2.54 -9.52 -7.77
N VAL A 368 1.31 -9.95 -8.08
CA VAL A 368 0.14 -9.70 -7.24
C VAL A 368 -0.12 -11.00 -6.51
N ASP A 369 -0.13 -10.99 -5.18
CA ASP A 369 -0.28 -12.21 -4.38
C ASP A 369 -1.74 -12.55 -4.13
N ILE A 370 -2.57 -11.54 -3.91
CA ILE A 370 -3.99 -11.70 -3.61
C ILE A 370 -4.78 -10.45 -3.97
N ALA A 371 -6.07 -10.60 -4.21
CA ALA A 371 -6.99 -9.48 -4.39
C ALA A 371 -7.95 -9.33 -3.21
N ALA A 372 -8.25 -8.09 -2.84
CA ALA A 372 -9.20 -7.77 -1.78
C ALA A 372 -10.07 -6.55 -2.13
N PRO A 373 -11.18 -6.30 -1.42
CA PRO A 373 -12.07 -5.16 -1.63
C PRO A 373 -11.34 -3.82 -1.61
N GLY A 374 -11.34 -3.08 -2.73
CA GLY A 374 -10.58 -1.83 -2.87
C GLY A 374 -11.30 -0.68 -3.54
N TRP A 375 -12.56 -0.85 -3.98
CA TRP A 375 -13.36 0.23 -4.55
C TRP A 375 -14.57 0.55 -3.67
N GLN A 376 -14.75 1.81 -3.29
CA GLN A 376 -15.83 2.28 -2.41
C GLN A 376 -15.86 1.48 -1.10
N VAL A 377 -14.73 1.50 -0.39
CA VAL A 377 -14.57 0.86 0.90
C VAL A 377 -14.91 1.84 2.00
N PHE A 378 -15.91 1.48 2.82
CA PHE A 378 -16.38 2.25 3.96
C PHE A 378 -15.53 1.95 5.21
N SER A 379 -14.99 2.98 5.86
CA SER A 379 -14.19 2.84 7.09
C SER A 379 -14.10 4.18 7.86
N ALA A 380 -13.43 4.17 9.02
CA ALA A 380 -13.26 5.31 9.92
C ALA A 380 -12.68 6.56 9.24
N LYS A 381 -13.05 7.73 9.80
CA LYS A 381 -12.60 9.06 9.36
C LYS A 381 -12.11 9.87 10.57
N PRO A 382 -11.03 10.68 10.46
CA PRO A 382 -10.63 11.58 11.53
C PRO A 382 -11.74 12.56 11.93
N GLY A 383 -11.82 12.87 13.23
CA GLY A 383 -12.87 13.69 13.82
C GLY A 383 -14.17 12.93 14.10
N GLY A 384 -14.16 11.61 13.90
CA GLY A 384 -15.29 10.71 14.12
C GLY A 384 -16.08 10.37 12.86
N GLY A 385 -16.82 9.27 12.95
CA GLY A 385 -17.65 8.75 11.87
C GLY A 385 -16.85 7.97 10.83
N GLN A 386 -17.41 7.84 9.64
CA GLN A 386 -16.87 6.97 8.59
C GLN A 386 -16.99 7.64 7.21
N GLN A 387 -16.21 7.17 6.26
CA GLN A 387 -16.18 7.62 4.88
C GLN A 387 -15.85 6.49 3.91
N GLU A 388 -16.18 6.69 2.64
CA GLU A 388 -15.75 5.79 1.57
C GLU A 388 -14.48 6.29 0.90
N MET A 389 -13.54 5.38 0.64
CA MET A 389 -12.33 5.63 -0.14
C MET A 389 -12.08 4.46 -1.09
N SER A 390 -11.29 4.72 -2.13
CA SER A 390 -10.96 3.72 -3.15
C SER A 390 -9.46 3.69 -3.43
N GLY A 391 -8.94 2.50 -3.70
CA GLY A 391 -7.55 2.22 -4.00
C GLY A 391 -7.14 0.82 -3.56
N THR A 392 -6.03 0.31 -4.09
CA THR A 392 -5.34 -0.86 -3.52
C THR A 392 -4.94 -0.63 -2.06
N SER A 393 -4.78 0.64 -1.67
CA SER A 393 -4.68 1.10 -0.28
C SER A 393 -5.83 0.67 0.63
N MET A 394 -7.05 0.51 0.12
CA MET A 394 -8.18 0.01 0.92
C MET A 394 -8.32 -1.52 0.85
N ALA A 395 -7.76 -2.16 -0.17
CA ALA A 395 -7.66 -3.62 -0.26
C ALA A 395 -6.66 -4.20 0.75
N THR A 396 -5.49 -3.56 0.86
CA THR A 396 -4.37 -3.94 1.74
C THR A 396 -4.77 -4.18 3.20
N PRO A 397 -5.52 -3.29 3.88
CA PRO A 397 -5.89 -3.50 5.28
C PRO A 397 -6.90 -4.64 5.49
N HIS A 398 -7.69 -5.03 4.48
CA HIS A 398 -8.51 -6.24 4.59
C HIS A 398 -7.63 -7.48 4.75
N VAL A 399 -6.58 -7.59 3.94
CA VAL A 399 -5.59 -8.69 4.02
C VAL A 399 -4.89 -8.68 5.37
N ALA A 400 -4.49 -7.50 5.86
CA ALA A 400 -3.85 -7.39 7.17
C ALA A 400 -4.77 -7.87 8.31
N GLY A 401 -6.06 -7.53 8.25
CA GLY A 401 -7.05 -8.04 9.19
C GLY A 401 -7.21 -9.56 9.12
N VAL A 402 -7.31 -10.15 7.92
CA VAL A 402 -7.43 -11.61 7.77
C VAL A 402 -6.19 -12.34 8.27
N LEU A 403 -4.98 -11.82 8.02
CA LEU A 403 -3.75 -12.38 8.61
C LEU A 403 -3.77 -12.37 10.14
N ALA A 404 -4.37 -11.34 10.75
CA ALA A 404 -4.54 -11.33 12.20
C ALA A 404 -5.56 -12.39 12.68
N LEU A 405 -6.62 -12.65 11.93
CA LEU A 405 -7.53 -13.76 12.22
C LEU A 405 -6.80 -15.11 12.10
N LEU A 406 -6.01 -15.32 11.04
CA LEU A 406 -5.20 -16.53 10.86
C LEU A 406 -4.15 -16.72 11.96
N ALA A 407 -3.52 -15.63 12.40
CA ALA A 407 -2.57 -15.66 13.52
C ALA A 407 -3.25 -15.98 14.85
N GLN A 408 -4.49 -15.54 15.07
CA GLN A 408 -5.27 -15.94 16.23
C GLN A 408 -5.61 -17.45 16.19
N ALA A 409 -5.97 -17.97 15.01
CA ALA A 409 -6.24 -19.41 14.84
C ALA A 409 -4.98 -20.26 15.07
N ASN A 410 -3.82 -19.77 14.68
CA ASN A 410 -2.54 -20.48 14.76
C ASN A 410 -1.45 -19.59 15.39
N PRO A 411 -1.43 -19.42 16.73
CA PRO A 411 -0.52 -18.49 17.40
C PRO A 411 0.97 -18.77 17.16
N ASP A 412 1.33 -20.05 17.00
CA ASP A 412 2.71 -20.51 16.78
C ASP A 412 3.12 -20.54 15.31
N ALA A 413 2.23 -20.19 14.37
CA ALA A 413 2.54 -20.21 12.95
C ALA A 413 3.62 -19.16 12.61
N SER A 414 4.59 -19.57 11.81
CA SER A 414 5.56 -18.69 11.16
C SER A 414 4.86 -17.72 10.20
N ALA A 415 5.55 -16.63 9.85
CA ALA A 415 5.02 -15.66 8.88
C ALA A 415 4.71 -16.31 7.51
N MET A 416 5.57 -17.22 7.05
CA MET A 416 5.36 -17.94 5.80
C MET A 416 4.20 -18.93 5.86
N GLU A 417 3.96 -19.59 6.99
CA GLU A 417 2.78 -20.45 7.15
C GLU A 417 1.48 -19.63 7.09
N LEU A 418 1.46 -18.43 7.69
CA LEU A 418 0.32 -17.52 7.58
C LEU A 418 0.09 -17.02 6.16
N TRP A 419 1.16 -16.63 5.45
CA TRP A 419 1.11 -16.24 4.05
C TRP A 419 0.54 -17.36 3.18
N ASN A 420 1.09 -18.58 3.31
CA ASN A 420 0.66 -19.72 2.53
C ASN A 420 -0.79 -20.12 2.84
N ALA A 421 -1.19 -20.09 4.12
CA ALA A 421 -2.58 -20.36 4.51
C ALA A 421 -3.55 -19.34 3.90
N LEU A 422 -3.16 -18.06 3.86
CA LEU A 422 -3.95 -17.00 3.25
C LEU A 422 -4.12 -17.21 1.73
N GLN A 423 -3.04 -17.54 1.02
CA GLN A 423 -3.12 -17.80 -0.43
C GLN A 423 -3.90 -19.09 -0.74
N ALA A 424 -3.72 -20.15 0.06
CA ALA A 424 -4.44 -21.41 -0.11
C ALA A 424 -5.94 -21.28 0.20
N GLY A 425 -6.31 -20.37 1.10
CA GLY A 425 -7.71 -20.08 1.44
C GLY A 425 -8.42 -19.12 0.48
N ALA A 426 -7.71 -18.51 -0.47
CA ALA A 426 -8.30 -17.58 -1.42
C ALA A 426 -9.34 -18.26 -2.32
N TYR A 427 -10.41 -17.56 -2.65
CA TYR A 427 -11.40 -18.02 -3.62
C TYR A 427 -10.88 -17.75 -5.05
N PRO A 428 -10.68 -18.79 -5.88
CA PRO A 428 -10.14 -18.60 -7.23
C PRO A 428 -11.05 -17.73 -8.09
N LEU A 429 -10.44 -16.82 -8.83
CA LEU A 429 -11.10 -15.90 -9.75
C LEU A 429 -10.77 -16.26 -11.21
N MET A 430 -11.67 -15.92 -12.13
CA MET A 430 -11.47 -16.20 -13.57
C MET A 430 -10.53 -15.20 -14.24
N GLN A 431 -10.26 -14.09 -13.58
CA GLN A 431 -9.34 -13.05 -14.01
C GLN A 431 -7.90 -13.56 -14.06
N SER A 432 -7.05 -12.86 -14.81
CA SER A 432 -5.62 -13.15 -14.89
C SER A 432 -5.00 -13.13 -13.49
N THR A 433 -4.15 -14.12 -13.18
CA THR A 433 -3.35 -14.12 -11.94
C THR A 433 -2.43 -12.91 -11.84
N LYS A 434 -2.11 -12.26 -12.96
CA LYS A 434 -1.38 -10.98 -12.97
C LYS A 434 -2.17 -9.83 -12.34
N ASP A 435 -3.48 -9.95 -12.26
CA ASP A 435 -4.37 -8.91 -11.74
C ASP A 435 -4.91 -9.22 -10.35
N VAL A 436 -5.04 -10.51 -10.01
CA VAL A 436 -5.69 -10.95 -8.76
C VAL A 436 -4.91 -11.98 -7.95
N GLY A 437 -3.72 -12.40 -8.38
CA GLY A 437 -2.90 -13.36 -7.67
C GLY A 437 -3.60 -14.70 -7.45
N ALA A 438 -3.60 -15.18 -6.21
CA ALA A 438 -4.28 -16.40 -5.78
C ALA A 438 -5.82 -16.33 -5.90
N GLY A 439 -6.39 -15.12 -6.02
CA GLY A 439 -7.83 -14.89 -6.13
C GLY A 439 -8.34 -13.91 -5.08
N LEU A 440 -9.63 -14.02 -4.76
CA LEU A 440 -10.29 -13.17 -3.77
C LEU A 440 -9.96 -13.65 -2.35
N LEU A 441 -9.45 -12.75 -1.51
CA LEU A 441 -9.22 -12.96 -0.08
C LEU A 441 -10.46 -13.58 0.60
N GLN A 442 -10.26 -14.58 1.45
CA GLN A 442 -11.31 -15.15 2.31
C GLN A 442 -10.81 -15.24 3.75
N ALA A 443 -11.65 -14.86 4.71
CA ALA A 443 -11.40 -14.99 6.13
C ALA A 443 -11.61 -16.46 6.59
N PRO A 444 -10.83 -16.93 7.58
CA PRO A 444 -10.93 -18.27 8.14
C PRO A 444 -12.20 -18.54 8.96
#